data_AF-A0A947IZT0-F1
#
_entry.id   AF-A0A947IZT0-F1
#
_cell.length_a   1.000
_cell.length_b   1.000
_cell.length_c   1.000
_cell.angle_alpha   90.00
_cell.angle_beta   90.00
_cell.angle_gamma   90.00
#
_symmetry.space_group_name_H-M   'P 1'
#
loop_
_entity.id
_entity.type
_entity.pdbx_description
1 polymer ?
#
loop_
_entity_poly.entity_id
_entity_poly.type
_entity_poly.pdbx_seq_one_letter_code
_entity_poly.pdbx_strand_id
1 'polypeptide(L)'
;NIIKNYILPNTKLYGLYHVSSNPITKYDLLALVSKIYKKDIEIEKDSDFICDRSLDSSRFRQLAAYQPPSWQKLVEKMYQHYNEFHYINLKEEVSQ
;
A
#
# COMPACT_ATOMS: atom_id res chain seq x y z
N ASN A 1 5.08 3.54 -12.11
CA ASN A 1 6.21 3.36 -11.17
C ASN A 1 6.57 4.74 -10.63
N ILE A 2 6.62 4.96 -9.31
CA ILE A 2 6.75 6.32 -8.73
C ILE A 2 8.09 6.98 -9.10
N ILE A 3 9.18 6.22 -8.95
CA ILE A 3 10.55 6.70 -9.26
C ILE A 3 10.62 7.14 -10.71
N LYS A 4 10.22 6.27 -11.64
CA LYS A 4 10.25 6.55 -13.08
C LYS A 4 9.38 7.73 -13.48
N ASN A 5 8.18 7.84 -12.93
CA ASN A 5 7.17 8.75 -13.43
C ASN A 5 7.22 10.14 -12.77
N TYR A 6 7.72 10.24 -11.54
CA TYR A 6 7.64 11.49 -10.76
C TYR A 6 8.99 11.98 -10.25
N ILE A 7 9.96 11.09 -9.99
CA ILE A 7 11.26 11.47 -9.41
C ILE A 7 12.29 11.73 -10.49
N LEU A 8 12.59 10.72 -11.33
CA LEU A 8 13.61 10.83 -12.38
C LEU A 8 13.40 12.00 -13.35
N PRO A 9 12.17 12.34 -13.77
CA PRO A 9 11.95 13.47 -14.67
C PRO A 9 12.14 14.84 -14.01
N ASN A 10 12.11 14.92 -12.68
CA ASN A 10 12.10 16.18 -11.94
C ASN A 10 13.46 16.42 -11.26
N THR A 11 14.36 17.09 -11.96
CA THR A 11 15.70 17.42 -11.48
C THR A 11 15.72 18.36 -10.28
N LYS A 12 14.59 18.97 -9.91
CA LYS A 12 14.44 19.81 -8.71
C LYS A 12 14.10 19.02 -7.45
N LEU A 13 13.73 17.74 -7.56
CA LEU A 13 13.52 16.86 -6.41
C LEU A 13 14.86 16.30 -5.93
N TYR A 14 15.42 16.95 -4.91
CA TYR A 14 16.62 16.49 -4.20
C TYR A 14 16.46 16.64 -2.69
N GLY A 15 17.14 15.78 -1.93
CA GLY A 15 17.04 15.72 -0.47
C GLY A 15 15.98 14.74 0.04
N LEU A 16 15.55 14.94 1.30
CA LEU A 16 14.65 14.03 2.01
C LEU A 16 13.18 14.43 1.82
N TYR A 17 12.36 13.47 1.42
CA TYR A 17 10.91 13.59 1.29
C TYR A 17 10.21 12.35 1.82
N HIS A 18 9.06 12.54 2.45
CA HIS A 18 8.15 11.43 2.75
C HIS A 18 7.30 11.09 1.54
N VAL A 19 7.13 9.79 1.29
CA VAL A 19 6.17 9.26 0.33
C VAL A 19 5.18 8.41 1.11
N SER A 20 3.92 8.83 1.16
CA SER A 20 2.89 8.17 1.96
C SER A 20 1.53 8.28 1.32
N SER A 21 0.66 7.30 1.59
CA SER A 21 -0.79 7.38 1.32
C SER A 21 -1.47 8.24 2.37
N ASN A 22 -2.79 8.45 2.25
CA ASN A 22 -3.55 9.07 3.32
C ASN A 22 -3.44 8.21 4.60
N PRO A 23 -3.43 8.78 5.81
CA PRO A 23 -3.41 7.99 7.05
C PRO A 23 -4.58 7.00 7.12
N ILE A 24 -4.36 5.85 7.76
CA ILE A 24 -5.37 4.83 8.07
C ILE A 24 -5.04 4.22 9.42
N THR A 25 -6.05 3.86 10.20
CA THR A 25 -5.81 3.16 11.47
C THR A 25 -5.42 1.70 11.21
N LYS A 26 -4.69 1.09 12.15
CA LYS A 26 -4.36 -0.35 12.11
C LYS A 26 -5.62 -1.20 11.94
N TYR A 27 -6.67 -0.86 12.69
CA TYR A 27 -7.95 -1.57 12.66
C TYR A 27 -8.60 -1.49 11.27
N ASP A 28 -8.76 -0.28 10.72
CA ASP A 28 -9.41 -0.09 9.41
C ASP A 28 -8.61 -0.76 8.28
N LEU A 29 -7.27 -0.72 8.37
CA LEU A 29 -6.40 -1.40 7.40
C LEU A 29 -6.58 -2.92 7.44
N LEU A 30 -6.58 -3.53 8.64
CA LEU A 30 -6.77 -4.97 8.79
C LEU A 30 -8.17 -5.40 8.34
N ALA A 31 -9.21 -4.63 8.67
CA ALA A 31 -10.58 -4.89 8.22
C ALA A 31 -10.70 -4.83 6.69
N LEU A 32 -10.06 -3.83 6.06
CA LEU A 32 -10.00 -3.71 4.61
C LEU A 32 -9.28 -4.90 3.96
N VAL A 33 -8.16 -5.34 4.54
CA VAL A 33 -7.42 -6.52 4.07
C VAL A 33 -8.27 -7.78 4.19
N SER A 34 -8.87 -8.04 5.35
CA SER A 34 -9.75 -9.19 5.57
C SER A 34 -10.87 -9.27 4.52
N LYS A 35 -11.54 -8.14 4.27
CA LYS A 35 -12.59 -8.01 3.26
C LYS A 35 -12.11 -8.34 1.84
N ILE A 36 -11.00 -7.73 1.39
CA ILE A 36 -10.50 -7.92 0.02
C ILE A 36 -9.96 -9.34 -0.18
N TYR A 37 -9.30 -9.90 0.83
CA TYR A 37 -8.75 -11.25 0.79
C TYR A 37 -9.79 -12.35 1.07
N LYS A 38 -11.06 -11.96 1.32
CA LYS A 38 -12.17 -12.86 1.63
C LYS A 38 -11.86 -13.80 2.80
N LYS A 39 -11.26 -13.24 3.86
CA LYS A 39 -10.99 -13.98 5.09
C LYS A 39 -12.21 -13.87 6.01
N ASP A 40 -12.67 -15.01 6.49
CA ASP A 40 -13.72 -15.08 7.51
C ASP A 40 -13.04 -15.09 8.88
N ILE A 41 -12.70 -13.90 9.37
CA ILE A 41 -12.02 -13.68 10.64
C ILE A 41 -12.61 -12.46 11.34
N GLU A 42 -12.80 -12.57 12.65
CA GLU A 42 -13.15 -11.45 13.51
C GLU A 42 -11.88 -10.65 13.86
N ILE A 43 -11.96 -9.32 13.77
CA ILE A 43 -10.87 -8.42 14.15
C ILE A 43 -11.33 -7.63 15.37
N GLU A 44 -10.78 -7.97 16.52
CA GLU A 44 -11.04 -7.25 17.77
C GLU A 44 -10.24 -5.96 17.83
N LYS A 45 -10.88 -4.90 18.30
CA LYS A 45 -10.24 -3.59 18.45
C LYS A 45 -9.47 -3.55 19.77
N ASP A 46 -8.17 -3.29 19.68
CA ASP A 46 -7.30 -3.04 20.83
C ASP A 46 -7.04 -1.52 20.95
N SER A 47 -7.35 -0.96 22.12
CA SER A 47 -7.15 0.46 22.46
C SER A 47 -6.02 0.71 23.46
N ASP A 48 -5.37 -0.33 23.97
CA ASP A 48 -4.39 -0.21 25.06
C ASP A 48 -3.05 0.33 24.54
N PHE A 49 -2.73 0.05 23.27
CA PHE A 49 -1.53 0.55 22.62
C PHE A 49 -1.85 1.44 21.41
N ILE A 50 -1.45 2.71 21.48
CA ILE A 50 -1.60 3.69 20.40
C ILE A 50 -0.21 4.17 19.97
N CYS A 51 0.09 4.03 18.68
CA CYS A 51 1.31 4.56 18.09
C CYS A 51 0.99 5.12 16.69
N ASP A 52 0.96 6.44 16.56
CA ASP A 52 0.81 7.09 15.27
C ASP A 52 2.18 7.31 14.62
N ARG A 53 2.46 6.54 13.56
CA ARG A 53 3.67 6.66 12.73
C ARG A 53 3.33 7.14 11.33
N SER A 54 2.22 7.86 11.18
CA SER A 54 1.83 8.43 9.90
C SER A 54 2.89 9.43 9.42
N LEU A 55 3.19 9.37 8.12
CA LEU A 55 4.12 10.27 7.47
C LEU A 55 3.36 11.39 6.75
N ASP A 56 3.83 12.63 6.89
CA ASP A 56 3.33 13.75 6.08
C ASP A 56 4.08 13.85 4.75
N SER A 57 3.40 13.54 3.65
CA SER A 57 3.91 13.66 2.27
C SER A 57 3.44 14.91 1.53
N SER A 58 2.83 15.89 2.22
CA SER A 58 2.33 17.15 1.65
C SER A 58 3.35 17.81 0.73
N ARG A 59 4.59 17.97 1.22
CA ARG A 59 5.71 18.56 0.47
C ARG A 59 6.04 17.79 -0.82
N PHE A 60 6.06 16.46 -0.77
CA PHE A 60 6.34 15.63 -1.95
C PHE A 60 5.19 15.74 -2.97
N ARG A 61 3.94 15.64 -2.52
CA ARG A 61 2.76 15.69 -3.40
C ARG A 61 2.66 17.02 -4.15
N GLN A 62 2.95 18.13 -3.47
CA GLN A 62 2.96 19.47 -4.09
C GLN A 62 4.04 19.60 -5.16
N LEU A 63 5.28 19.18 -4.88
CA LEU A 63 6.40 19.34 -5.80
C LEU A 63 6.42 18.33 -6.95
N ALA A 64 6.01 17.09 -6.68
CA ALA A 64 6.02 16.00 -7.65
C ALA A 64 4.70 15.87 -8.42
N ALA A 65 3.67 16.65 -8.07
CA ALA A 65 2.29 16.47 -8.55
C ALA A 65 1.78 15.02 -8.40
N TYR A 66 2.27 14.32 -7.37
CA TYR A 66 1.95 12.92 -7.13
C TYR A 66 0.70 12.78 -6.27
N GLN A 67 -0.24 11.94 -6.73
CA GLN A 67 -1.40 11.52 -5.96
C GLN A 67 -1.31 10.00 -5.70
N PRO A 68 -1.17 9.57 -4.44
CA PRO A 68 -1.17 8.14 -4.14
C PRO A 68 -2.55 7.52 -4.33
N PRO A 69 -2.64 6.25 -4.75
CA PRO A 69 -3.90 5.52 -4.78
C PRO A 69 -4.53 5.42 -3.38
N SER A 70 -5.84 5.22 -3.33
CA SER A 70 -6.54 4.92 -2.07
C SER A 70 -6.06 3.59 -1.46
N TRP A 71 -6.24 3.43 -0.15
CA TRP A 71 -5.95 2.17 0.54
C TRP A 71 -6.67 0.98 -0.09
N GLN A 72 -7.95 1.15 -0.45
CA GLN A 72 -8.70 0.11 -1.16
C GLN A 72 -7.98 -0.33 -2.43
N LYS A 73 -7.54 0.63 -3.27
CA LYS A 73 -6.84 0.29 -4.51
C LYS A 73 -5.48 -0.37 -4.28
N LEU A 74 -4.78 0.02 -3.21
CA LEU A 74 -3.49 -0.57 -2.85
C LEU A 74 -3.65 -2.02 -2.41
N VAL A 75 -4.62 -2.31 -1.54
CA VAL A 75 -4.89 -3.67 -1.06
C VAL A 75 -5.45 -4.56 -2.18
N GLU A 76 -6.30 -4.03 -3.07
CA GLU A 76 -6.75 -4.75 -4.27
C GLU A 76 -5.56 -5.19 -5.15
N LYS A 77 -4.62 -4.28 -5.41
CA LYS A 77 -3.40 -4.59 -6.17
C LYS A 77 -2.53 -5.62 -5.47
N MET A 78 -2.42 -5.53 -4.14
CA MET A 78 -1.69 -6.51 -3.32
C MET A 78 -2.31 -7.91 -3.47
N TYR A 79 -3.64 -8.01 -3.42
CA TYR A 79 -4.36 -9.28 -3.59
C TYR A 79 -4.24 -9.84 -5.01
N GLN A 80 -4.37 -9.00 -6.02
CA GLN A 80 -4.16 -9.38 -7.43
C GLN A 80 -2.77 -9.97 -7.65
N HIS A 81 -1.74 -9.27 -7.16
CA HIS A 81 -0.37 -9.74 -7.22
C HIS A 81 -0.18 -11.07 -6.47
N TYR A 82 -0.71 -11.20 -5.25
CA TYR A 82 -0.67 -12.46 -4.51
C TYR A 82 -1.26 -13.63 -5.31
N ASN A 83 -2.43 -13.42 -5.92
CA ASN A 83 -3.08 -14.46 -6.72
C ASN A 83 -2.26 -14.82 -7.95
N GLU A 84 -1.77 -13.84 -8.71
CA GLU A 84 -0.94 -14.07 -9.90
C GLU A 84 0.29 -14.94 -9.59
N PHE A 85 1.02 -14.62 -8.53
CA PHE A 85 2.19 -15.40 -8.10
C PHE A 85 1.81 -16.80 -7.60
N HIS A 86 0.71 -16.91 -6.84
CA HIS A 86 0.24 -18.20 -6.36
C HIS A 86 -0.20 -19.12 -7.52
N TYR A 87 -0.85 -18.58 -8.54
CA TYR A 87 -1.20 -19.32 -9.76
C TYR A 87 0.03 -19.75 -10.58
N ILE A 88 1.09 -18.93 -10.64
CA ILE A 88 2.33 -19.29 -11.35
C ILE A 88 3.02 -20.47 -10.63
N ASN A 89 3.17 -20.40 -9.31
CA ASN A 89 3.84 -21.46 -8.54
C ASN A 89 3.11 -22.80 -8.66
N LEU A 90 1.76 -22.79 -8.63
CA LEU A 90 0.96 -24.01 -8.84
C LEU A 90 1.15 -24.62 -10.24
N LYS A 91 1.41 -23.82 -11.28
CA LYS A 91 1.70 -24.34 -12.63
C LYS A 91 3.10 -24.93 -12.75
N GLU A 92 4.08 -24.35 -12.07
CA GLU A 92 5.44 -24.88 -12.04
C GLU A 92 5.50 -26.22 -11.30
N GLU A 93 4.76 -26.38 -10.20
CA GLU A 93 4.64 -27.64 -9.46
C GLU A 93 3.93 -28.76 -10.24
N VAL A 94 2.96 -28.43 -11.10
CA VAL A 94 2.21 -29.41 -11.91
C VAL A 94 2.94 -29.77 -13.22
N SER A 95 3.96 -29.01 -13.61
CA SER A 95 4.75 -29.24 -14.83
C SER A 95 6.06 -30.01 -14.59
N GLN A 96 6.36 -30.37 -13.33
CA GLN A 96 7.45 -31.26 -12.93
C GLN A 96 6.91 -32.66 -12.63
#